data_AF-A0A6B2TBF9-F1
#
_entry.id   AF-A0A6B2TBF9-F1
#
_cell.length_a   1.000
_cell.length_b   1.000
_cell.length_c   1.000
_cell.angle_alpha   90.00
_cell.angle_beta   90.00
_cell.angle_gamma   90.00
#
_symmetry.space_group_name_H-M   'P 1'
#
loop_
_entity.id
_entity.type
_entity.pdbx_description
1 polymer ?
#
loop_
_entity_poly.entity_id
_entity_poly.type
_entity_poly.pdbx_seq_one_letter_code
_entity_poly.pdbx_strand_id
1 'polypeptide(L)'
;MFLRTTTTVLTAAAALLSAGGPTASAAHAPGGGWQQVGDDIKSGISGLAVTSDGHRQGRTDALVVRDNKKPGENRVARLTYRPGADRTAPTHVEPLAWTGTAEPVDLEAIEAVPGARGEFVALASRGLVHHLKMTGTGIQVLDTSPLPATADGDDYESFALTSRHGKLAAVWADRGAGEKRPATLRASTFSFNKSGEADFGPVSTARLRAPYPTGDVRHASDISVAPSGRLVISSASDAGDDGPFASAVLNAGTLSVSRSGKVRLSVAKSPEVLRKFKGVKIEAVECLPGTGGRALLGTDDENAGGSVNSASVCGR
;
A
#
# COMPACT_ATOMS: atom_id res chain seq x y z
N MET A 1 81.28 -26.38 -16.65
CA MET A 1 81.09 -25.00 -17.12
C MET A 1 79.84 -24.47 -16.42
N PHE A 2 80.03 -23.66 -15.38
CA PHE A 2 78.97 -23.21 -14.46
C PHE A 2 78.16 -22.08 -15.11
N LEU A 3 76.86 -22.28 -15.34
CA LEU A 3 75.93 -21.18 -15.61
C LEU A 3 75.27 -20.76 -14.30
N ARG A 4 75.50 -19.51 -13.91
CA ARG A 4 74.88 -18.82 -12.78
C ARG A 4 73.42 -18.50 -13.14
N THR A 5 72.50 -18.91 -12.29
CA THR A 5 71.09 -18.50 -12.35
C THR A 5 70.95 -17.13 -11.68
N THR A 6 70.58 -16.11 -12.45
CA THR A 6 70.30 -14.76 -11.97
C THR A 6 68.83 -14.68 -11.57
N THR A 7 68.54 -14.47 -10.29
CA THR A 7 67.17 -14.27 -9.80
C THR A 7 66.82 -12.78 -9.90
N THR A 8 65.92 -12.43 -10.82
CA THR A 8 65.35 -11.08 -10.94
C THR A 8 64.24 -10.92 -9.90
N VAL A 9 64.42 -10.02 -8.93
CA VAL A 9 63.36 -9.61 -8.00
C VAL A 9 62.52 -8.52 -8.68
N LEU A 10 61.25 -8.83 -8.98
CA LEU A 10 60.25 -7.84 -9.38
C LEU A 10 59.59 -7.25 -8.12
N THR A 11 59.91 -6.00 -7.82
CA THR A 11 59.18 -5.16 -6.87
C THR A 11 57.88 -4.68 -7.52
N ALA A 12 56.73 -5.20 -7.08
CA ALA A 12 55.43 -4.68 -7.45
C ALA A 12 55.10 -3.46 -6.57
N ALA A 13 55.14 -2.27 -7.16
CA ALA A 13 54.58 -1.06 -6.57
C ALA A 13 53.06 -1.06 -6.77
N ALA A 14 52.31 -1.25 -5.68
CA ALA A 14 50.86 -1.09 -5.68
C ALA A 14 50.51 0.41 -5.67
N ALA A 15 50.03 0.92 -6.80
CA ALA A 15 49.44 2.24 -6.88
C ALA A 15 48.03 2.21 -6.26
N LEU A 16 47.85 2.92 -5.15
CA LEU A 16 46.56 3.23 -4.56
C LEU A 16 45.81 4.20 -5.48
N LEU A 17 44.95 3.65 -6.35
CA LEU A 17 43.91 4.41 -7.03
C LEU A 17 42.78 4.66 -6.04
N SER A 18 42.73 5.87 -5.49
CA SER A 18 41.59 6.41 -4.76
C SER A 18 40.40 6.53 -5.71
N ALA A 19 39.56 5.49 -5.73
CA ALA A 19 38.24 5.57 -6.34
C ALA A 19 37.41 6.57 -5.53
N GLY A 20 37.13 7.74 -6.13
CA GLY A 20 36.06 8.62 -5.67
C GLY A 20 34.75 7.85 -5.75
N GLY A 21 34.25 7.39 -4.61
CA GLY A 21 32.94 6.76 -4.53
C GLY A 21 31.85 7.75 -4.94
N PRO A 22 30.77 7.30 -5.59
CA PRO A 22 29.60 8.15 -5.79
C PRO A 22 29.09 8.54 -4.41
N THR A 23 29.06 9.84 -4.12
CA THR A 23 28.31 10.37 -2.99
C THR A 23 26.86 10.01 -3.23
N ALA A 24 26.33 9.06 -2.45
CA ALA A 24 24.89 8.82 -2.36
C ALA A 24 24.23 10.18 -2.11
N SER A 25 23.46 10.67 -3.08
CA SER A 25 22.61 11.83 -2.85
C SER A 25 21.60 11.39 -1.79
N ALA A 26 21.69 11.99 -0.61
CA ALA A 26 20.69 11.79 0.43
C ALA A 26 19.31 12.06 -0.19
N ALA A 27 18.47 11.03 -0.21
CA ALA A 27 17.09 11.15 -0.64
C ALA A 27 16.46 12.32 0.15
N HIS A 28 16.00 13.34 -0.58
CA HIS A 28 15.34 14.47 0.05
C HIS A 28 14.06 13.94 0.72
N ALA A 29 13.96 14.10 2.04
CA ALA A 29 12.70 13.89 2.74
C ALA A 29 11.60 14.70 2.01
N PRO A 30 10.45 14.09 1.69
CA PRO A 30 9.45 14.75 0.87
C PRO A 30 8.97 16.03 1.56
N GLY A 31 9.28 17.18 0.94
CA GLY A 31 8.74 18.47 1.38
C GLY A 31 7.21 18.48 1.31
N GLY A 32 6.56 19.41 2.03
CA GLY A 32 5.11 19.62 1.89
C GLY A 32 4.22 18.84 2.87
N GLY A 33 4.70 18.58 4.09
CA GLY A 33 3.88 18.08 5.21
C GLY A 33 3.84 16.56 5.38
N TRP A 34 4.65 15.83 4.62
CA TRP A 34 4.91 14.41 4.84
C TRP A 34 5.71 14.20 6.12
N GLN A 35 5.36 13.17 6.88
CA GLN A 35 6.09 12.74 8.06
C GLN A 35 6.67 11.36 7.78
N GLN A 36 7.99 11.27 7.87
CA GLN A 36 8.71 10.02 7.63
C GLN A 36 8.36 8.97 8.70
N VAL A 37 8.07 7.76 8.25
CA VAL A 37 7.74 6.60 9.09
C VAL A 37 8.82 5.52 9.05
N GLY A 38 9.78 5.66 8.13
CA GLY A 38 10.98 4.86 8.02
C GLY A 38 11.88 5.37 6.88
N ASP A 39 13.12 4.91 6.83
CA ASP A 39 14.18 5.42 5.96
C ASP A 39 14.87 4.33 5.12
N ASP A 40 14.27 3.13 5.08
CA ASP A 40 14.77 2.01 4.27
C ASP A 40 13.63 1.29 3.52
N ILE A 41 14.02 0.48 2.52
CA ILE A 41 13.10 -0.31 1.69
C ILE A 41 12.19 -1.25 2.47
N LYS A 42 12.50 -1.58 3.74
CA LYS A 42 11.66 -2.46 4.56
C LYS A 42 10.63 -1.68 5.39
N SER A 43 10.58 -0.37 5.23
CA SER A 43 9.86 0.55 6.10
C SER A 43 8.82 1.40 5.36
N GLY A 44 8.53 1.08 4.10
CA GLY A 44 7.43 1.60 3.31
C GLY A 44 6.04 1.26 3.87
N ILE A 45 5.02 2.01 3.43
CA ILE A 45 3.61 1.75 3.68
C ILE A 45 2.96 1.33 2.36
N SER A 46 2.85 0.03 2.18
CA SER A 46 2.21 -0.59 1.00
C SER A 46 0.68 -0.70 1.17
N GLY A 47 0.15 -0.49 2.38
CA GLY A 47 -1.29 -0.41 2.63
C GLY A 47 -1.63 0.11 4.02
N LEU A 48 -2.82 0.69 4.21
CA LEU A 48 -3.22 1.32 5.47
C LEU A 48 -4.71 1.14 5.79
N ALA A 49 -5.02 0.80 7.04
CA ALA A 49 -6.39 0.75 7.57
C ALA A 49 -6.52 1.57 8.85
N VAL A 50 -7.48 2.49 8.90
CA VAL A 50 -7.77 3.23 10.14
C VAL A 50 -8.47 2.32 11.13
N THR A 51 -7.99 2.29 12.37
CA THR A 51 -8.59 1.48 13.42
C THR A 51 -9.96 2.04 13.81
N SER A 52 -10.89 1.18 14.28
CA SER A 52 -12.28 1.59 14.55
C SER A 52 -12.44 2.74 15.55
N ASP A 53 -11.47 2.93 16.45
CA ASP A 53 -11.44 4.02 17.42
C ASP A 53 -10.40 5.11 17.08
N GLY A 54 -9.83 5.01 15.88
CA GLY A 54 -8.53 5.57 15.55
C GLY A 54 -8.56 7.01 15.14
N HIS A 55 -9.69 7.57 14.72
CA HIS A 55 -9.77 8.99 14.41
C HIS A 55 -10.34 9.79 15.59
N ARG A 56 -9.47 10.57 16.24
CA ARG A 56 -9.81 11.50 17.33
C ARG A 56 -9.25 12.87 17.00
N GLN A 57 -9.74 13.93 17.65
CA GLN A 57 -9.32 15.31 17.35
C GLN A 57 -7.78 15.43 17.32
N GLY A 58 -7.22 15.61 16.12
CA GLY A 58 -5.78 15.78 15.89
C GLY A 58 -4.93 14.50 15.85
N ARG A 59 -5.53 13.30 15.89
CA ARG A 59 -4.81 12.01 15.88
C ARG A 59 -5.54 10.97 15.03
N THR A 60 -4.79 10.23 14.23
CA THR A 60 -5.27 9.05 13.51
C THR A 60 -4.41 7.83 13.89
N ASP A 61 -5.04 6.80 14.46
CA ASP A 61 -4.44 5.49 14.70
C ASP A 61 -4.85 4.51 13.60
N ALA A 62 -3.86 3.91 12.95
CA ALA A 62 -4.03 2.99 11.84
C ALA A 62 -3.15 1.74 12.02
N LEU A 63 -3.47 0.70 11.25
CA LEU A 63 -2.53 -0.36 10.92
C LEU A 63 -1.96 -0.09 9.53
N VAL A 64 -0.70 -0.42 9.34
CA VAL A 64 -0.03 -0.41 8.04
C VAL A 64 0.52 -1.80 7.74
N VAL A 65 0.49 -2.18 6.48
CA VAL A 65 1.19 -3.36 5.96
C VAL A 65 2.41 -2.95 5.15
N ARG A 66 3.33 -3.90 4.97
CA ARG A 66 4.58 -3.74 4.23
C ARG A 66 4.75 -4.89 3.26
N ASP A 67 5.22 -4.59 2.06
CA ASP A 67 5.51 -5.53 0.96
C ASP A 67 6.75 -6.43 1.22
N ASN A 68 7.28 -6.42 2.45
CA ASN A 68 8.46 -7.17 2.84
C ASN A 68 8.36 -8.66 2.47
N LYS A 69 9.51 -9.29 2.20
CA LYS A 69 9.58 -10.59 1.50
C LYS A 69 10.37 -11.64 2.26
N LYS A 70 11.32 -11.23 3.12
CA LYS A 70 12.21 -12.17 3.82
C LYS A 70 11.70 -12.49 5.22
N PRO A 71 12.08 -13.66 5.78
CA PRO A 71 11.76 -14.01 7.15
C PRO A 71 12.29 -12.99 8.16
N GLY A 72 11.47 -12.63 9.14
CA GLY A 72 11.83 -11.70 10.23
C GLY A 72 11.77 -10.21 9.87
N GLU A 73 11.47 -9.87 8.61
CA GLU A 73 11.11 -8.51 8.24
C GLU A 73 9.65 -8.22 8.64
N ASN A 74 9.41 -7.10 9.32
CA ASN A 74 8.09 -6.76 9.85
C ASN A 74 7.04 -6.67 8.73
N ARG A 75 5.86 -7.29 8.92
CA ARG A 75 4.76 -7.26 7.94
C ARG A 75 3.67 -6.24 8.27
N VAL A 76 3.47 -5.96 9.55
CA VAL A 76 2.40 -5.08 10.03
C VAL A 76 2.92 -4.20 11.15
N ALA A 77 2.56 -2.93 11.14
CA ALA A 77 2.86 -2.01 12.24
C ALA A 77 1.62 -1.19 12.62
N ARG A 78 1.58 -0.72 13.87
CA ARG A 78 0.68 0.36 14.27
C ARG A 78 1.28 1.70 13.86
N LEU A 79 0.43 2.57 13.39
CA LEU A 79 0.75 3.94 13.05
C LEU A 79 -0.08 4.88 13.91
N THR A 80 0.56 5.85 14.55
CA THR A 80 -0.11 6.98 15.18
C THR A 80 0.32 8.27 14.48
N TYR A 81 -0.55 8.78 13.63
CA TYR A 81 -0.36 10.00 12.85
C TYR A 81 -0.98 11.21 13.54
N ARG A 82 -0.28 12.35 13.56
CA ARG A 82 -0.79 13.64 13.99
C ARG A 82 -0.50 14.69 12.92
N PRO A 83 -1.52 15.27 12.27
CA PRO A 83 -1.30 16.29 11.24
C PRO A 83 -0.54 17.49 11.79
N GLY A 84 0.43 18.00 11.04
CA GLY A 84 1.16 19.23 11.40
C GLY A 84 1.98 19.13 12.68
N ALA A 85 2.26 17.92 13.17
CA ALA A 85 3.16 17.75 14.29
C ALA A 85 4.53 18.37 13.95
N ASP A 86 4.97 19.30 14.79
CA ASP A 86 6.36 19.75 14.83
C ASP A 86 7.26 18.54 15.17
N ARG A 87 8.56 18.64 14.94
CA ARG A 87 9.58 17.60 15.21
C ARG A 87 9.56 17.07 16.65
N THR A 88 8.80 17.71 17.54
CA THR A 88 8.62 17.37 18.96
C THR A 88 7.59 16.25 19.23
N ALA A 89 6.72 15.93 18.28
CA ALA A 89 5.75 14.83 18.42
C ALA A 89 5.62 14.02 17.10
N PRO A 90 6.69 13.34 16.67
CA PRO A 90 6.72 12.65 15.38
C PRO A 90 5.64 11.57 15.29
N THR A 91 5.27 11.24 14.05
CA THR A 91 4.49 10.03 13.78
C THR A 91 5.19 8.83 14.42
N HIS A 92 4.43 8.04 15.16
CA HIS A 92 4.94 6.87 15.85
C HIS A 92 4.56 5.60 15.09
N VAL A 93 5.53 4.70 14.94
CA VAL A 93 5.38 3.41 14.26
C VAL A 93 5.82 2.31 15.22
N GLU A 94 4.94 1.35 15.47
CA GLU A 94 5.21 0.23 16.36
C GLU A 94 5.03 -1.09 15.59
N PRO A 95 6.13 -1.81 15.28
CA PRO A 95 6.06 -3.13 14.66
C PRO A 95 5.21 -4.10 15.48
N LEU A 96 4.31 -4.83 14.82
CA LEU A 96 3.52 -5.90 15.42
C LEU A 96 4.09 -7.27 15.05
N ALA A 97 4.04 -8.20 15.99
CA ALA A 97 4.38 -9.60 15.73
C ALA A 97 3.32 -10.27 14.85
N TRP A 98 3.74 -11.06 13.86
CA TRP A 98 2.86 -11.89 13.03
C TRP A 98 2.76 -13.30 13.61
N THR A 99 1.56 -13.81 13.83
CA THR A 99 1.32 -15.11 14.47
C THR A 99 0.16 -15.88 13.82
N GLY A 100 0.11 -17.19 14.03
CA GLY A 100 -0.97 -18.06 13.52
C GLY A 100 -0.61 -18.79 12.22
N THR A 101 0.21 -18.17 11.36
CA THR A 101 0.74 -18.78 10.12
C THR A 101 2.18 -18.31 9.87
N ALA A 102 2.79 -18.83 8.80
CA ALA A 102 4.02 -18.25 8.26
C ALA A 102 3.79 -16.79 7.82
N GLU A 103 4.85 -15.99 7.86
CA GLU A 103 4.81 -14.61 7.36
C GLU A 103 4.45 -14.61 5.87
N PRO A 104 3.46 -13.81 5.44
CA PRO A 104 3.15 -13.65 4.03
C PRO A 104 4.32 -12.97 3.32
N VAL A 105 4.31 -13.04 2.00
CA VAL A 105 5.24 -12.30 1.15
C VAL A 105 4.39 -11.25 0.45
N ASP A 106 4.88 -10.01 0.37
CA ASP A 106 4.27 -8.97 -0.48
C ASP A 106 2.85 -8.58 0.00
N LEU A 107 2.71 -8.06 1.22
CA LEU A 107 1.41 -7.50 1.65
C LEU A 107 1.22 -6.10 1.06
N GLU A 108 0.16 -5.93 0.27
CA GLU A 108 -0.08 -4.75 -0.56
C GLU A 108 -1.34 -3.97 -0.18
N ALA A 109 -2.19 -4.50 0.68
CA ALA A 109 -3.34 -3.74 1.18
C ALA A 109 -3.82 -4.28 2.52
N ILE A 110 -4.50 -3.44 3.28
CA ILE A 110 -5.17 -3.85 4.52
C ILE A 110 -6.40 -3.00 4.75
N GLU A 111 -7.45 -3.63 5.25
CA GLU A 111 -8.73 -3.00 5.52
C GLU A 111 -9.32 -3.41 6.85
N ALA A 112 -9.92 -2.47 7.57
CA ALA A 112 -10.67 -2.79 8.77
C ALA A 112 -11.99 -3.47 8.39
N VAL A 113 -12.34 -4.58 9.05
CA VAL A 113 -13.62 -5.25 8.83
C VAL A 113 -14.74 -4.38 9.42
N PRO A 114 -15.67 -3.84 8.61
CA PRO A 114 -16.72 -2.97 9.14
C PRO A 114 -17.63 -3.71 10.13
N GLY A 115 -17.71 -3.21 11.37
CA GLY A 115 -18.50 -3.80 12.44
C GLY A 115 -17.78 -4.84 13.29
N ALA A 116 -16.54 -5.22 12.96
CA ALA A 116 -15.73 -6.15 13.77
C ALA A 116 -14.48 -5.45 14.31
N ARG A 117 -14.53 -5.04 15.58
CA ARG A 117 -13.46 -4.26 16.21
C ARG A 117 -12.15 -5.05 16.26
N GLY A 118 -11.08 -4.43 15.77
CA GLY A 118 -9.74 -5.01 15.77
C GLY A 118 -9.57 -6.17 14.80
N GLU A 119 -10.48 -6.35 13.85
CA GLU A 119 -10.37 -7.31 12.76
C GLU A 119 -10.11 -6.62 11.45
N PHE A 120 -9.27 -7.24 10.64
CA PHE A 120 -8.80 -6.69 9.39
C PHE A 120 -8.75 -7.77 8.31
N VAL A 121 -8.73 -7.35 7.05
CA VAL A 121 -8.39 -8.21 5.93
C VAL A 121 -7.17 -7.58 5.25
N ALA A 122 -6.06 -8.31 5.21
CA ALA A 122 -4.87 -7.91 4.45
C ALA A 122 -4.78 -8.70 3.15
N LEU A 123 -4.26 -8.10 2.10
CA LEU A 123 -4.09 -8.71 0.78
C LEU A 123 -2.60 -8.85 0.47
N ALA A 124 -2.20 -10.03 0.04
CA ALA A 124 -0.90 -10.27 -0.58
C ALA A 124 -0.98 -10.17 -2.11
N SER A 125 0.11 -9.75 -2.77
CA SER A 125 0.18 -9.48 -4.23
C SER A 125 -0.26 -10.65 -5.11
N ARG A 126 -0.14 -11.88 -4.62
CA ARG A 126 -0.57 -13.12 -5.29
C ARG A 126 -2.06 -13.43 -5.17
N GLY A 127 -2.85 -12.52 -4.60
CA GLY A 127 -4.29 -12.68 -4.46
C GLY A 127 -4.70 -13.58 -3.29
N LEU A 128 -3.93 -13.57 -2.20
CA LEU A 128 -4.32 -14.19 -0.94
C LEU A 128 -4.79 -13.11 0.03
N VAL A 129 -5.99 -13.29 0.58
CA VAL A 129 -6.50 -12.45 1.67
C VAL A 129 -6.31 -13.15 3.00
N HIS A 130 -5.80 -12.43 3.98
CA HIS A 130 -5.62 -12.89 5.35
C HIS A 130 -6.65 -12.20 6.24
N HIS A 131 -7.52 -12.97 6.90
CA HIS A 131 -8.38 -12.42 7.96
C HIS A 131 -7.56 -12.36 9.24
N LEU A 132 -7.47 -11.16 9.82
CA LEU A 132 -6.55 -10.83 10.89
C LEU A 132 -7.31 -10.37 12.12
N LYS A 133 -6.80 -10.74 13.30
CA LYS A 133 -7.18 -10.17 14.59
C LYS A 133 -5.99 -9.49 15.23
N MET A 134 -6.15 -8.23 15.61
CA MET A 134 -5.15 -7.54 16.43
C MET A 134 -5.23 -8.00 17.88
N THR A 135 -4.10 -8.41 18.45
CA THR A 135 -3.97 -8.99 19.80
C THR A 135 -2.84 -8.31 20.57
N GLY A 136 -3.13 -7.37 21.46
CA GLY A 136 -2.10 -6.76 22.31
C GLY A 136 -0.98 -6.09 21.51
N THR A 137 0.17 -6.76 21.32
CA THR A 137 1.34 -6.31 20.55
C THR A 137 1.54 -7.08 19.24
N GLY A 138 0.54 -7.85 18.79
CA GLY A 138 0.62 -8.69 17.61
C GLY A 138 -0.63 -8.66 16.73
N ILE A 139 -0.51 -9.38 15.61
CA ILE A 139 -1.56 -9.78 14.69
C ILE A 139 -1.61 -11.31 14.69
N GLN A 140 -2.82 -11.84 14.87
CA GLN A 140 -3.12 -13.26 14.69
C GLN A 140 -3.86 -13.45 13.37
N VAL A 141 -3.38 -14.38 12.54
CA VAL A 141 -4.09 -14.83 11.35
C VAL A 141 -5.20 -15.79 11.77
N LEU A 142 -6.43 -15.44 11.43
CA LEU A 142 -7.62 -16.25 11.66
C LEU A 142 -7.90 -17.18 10.48
N ASP A 143 -7.68 -16.68 9.26
CA ASP A 143 -7.87 -17.43 8.03
C ASP A 143 -6.97 -16.89 6.90
N THR A 144 -6.73 -17.72 5.88
CA THR A 144 -6.18 -17.30 4.59
C THR A 144 -6.98 -17.90 3.46
N SER A 145 -7.54 -17.04 2.61
CA SER A 145 -8.42 -17.40 1.50
C SER A 145 -7.93 -16.78 0.18
N PRO A 146 -8.12 -17.44 -0.98
CA PRO A 146 -7.81 -16.82 -2.26
C PRO A 146 -8.88 -15.80 -2.67
N LEU A 147 -8.48 -14.77 -3.39
CA LEU A 147 -9.42 -13.94 -4.15
C LEU A 147 -10.08 -14.77 -5.26
N PRO A 148 -11.37 -14.54 -5.56
CA PRO A 148 -12.01 -15.16 -6.71
C PRO A 148 -11.61 -14.46 -8.01
N ALA A 149 -11.80 -15.14 -9.14
CA ALA A 149 -11.60 -14.61 -10.49
C ALA A 149 -10.18 -14.02 -10.72
N THR A 150 -9.18 -14.65 -10.12
CA THR A 150 -7.77 -14.38 -10.38
C THR A 150 -7.36 -14.86 -11.77
N ALA A 151 -6.40 -14.17 -12.39
CA ALA A 151 -5.84 -14.53 -13.68
C ALA A 151 -4.31 -14.54 -13.60
N ASP A 152 -3.68 -15.34 -14.46
CA ASP A 152 -2.23 -15.39 -14.56
C ASP A 152 -1.66 -14.01 -14.91
N GLY A 153 -0.66 -13.58 -14.13
CA GLY A 153 -0.04 -12.26 -14.27
C GLY A 153 -0.81 -11.11 -13.62
N ASP A 154 -1.90 -11.40 -12.90
CA ASP A 154 -2.44 -10.43 -11.94
C ASP A 154 -1.40 -10.19 -10.83
N ASP A 155 -1.26 -8.93 -10.46
CA ASP A 155 -0.33 -8.43 -9.46
C ASP A 155 -1.12 -7.44 -8.61
N TYR A 156 -1.61 -7.91 -7.46
CA TYR A 156 -2.69 -7.29 -6.71
C TYR A 156 -2.18 -6.28 -5.70
N GLU A 157 -2.44 -5.00 -5.92
CA GLU A 157 -1.95 -3.94 -5.03
C GLU A 157 -3.05 -3.14 -4.34
N SER A 158 -4.30 -3.60 -4.39
CA SER A 158 -5.37 -2.80 -3.80
C SER A 158 -6.54 -3.65 -3.32
N PHE A 159 -7.06 -3.32 -2.14
CA PHE A 159 -8.24 -3.95 -1.55
C PHE A 159 -8.98 -2.96 -0.66
N ALA A 160 -10.31 -2.88 -0.81
CA ALA A 160 -11.18 -2.09 0.04
C ALA A 160 -12.40 -2.89 0.52
N LEU A 161 -12.81 -2.66 1.77
CA LEU A 161 -14.07 -3.14 2.33
C LEU A 161 -15.03 -1.98 2.59
N THR A 162 -16.31 -2.19 2.33
CA THR A 162 -17.34 -1.20 2.68
C THR A 162 -18.59 -1.89 3.20
N SER A 163 -19.30 -1.23 4.12
CA SER A 163 -20.61 -1.67 4.59
C SER A 163 -21.67 -0.64 4.24
N ARG A 164 -22.74 -1.06 3.56
CA ARG A 164 -23.95 -0.24 3.39
C ARG A 164 -25.17 -1.09 3.66
N HIS A 165 -26.14 -0.52 4.37
CA HIS A 165 -27.36 -1.23 4.74
C HIS A 165 -27.09 -2.56 5.47
N GLY A 166 -25.99 -2.64 6.23
CA GLY A 166 -25.55 -3.86 6.91
C GLY A 166 -25.03 -4.96 5.96
N LYS A 167 -24.70 -4.63 4.71
CA LYS A 167 -24.17 -5.55 3.71
C LYS A 167 -22.74 -5.16 3.37
N LEU A 168 -21.83 -6.13 3.48
CA LEU A 168 -20.43 -5.97 3.14
C LEU A 168 -20.19 -6.20 1.65
N ALA A 169 -19.29 -5.40 1.09
CA ALA A 169 -18.76 -5.58 -0.24
C ALA A 169 -17.25 -5.37 -0.21
N ALA A 170 -16.56 -6.14 -1.04
CA ALA A 170 -15.14 -5.99 -1.32
C ALA A 170 -14.94 -5.45 -2.73
N VAL A 171 -13.92 -4.62 -2.90
CA VAL A 171 -13.38 -4.22 -4.20
C VAL A 171 -11.87 -4.39 -4.17
N TRP A 172 -11.29 -4.88 -5.24
CA TRP A 172 -9.86 -5.12 -5.34
C TRP A 172 -9.38 -4.92 -6.77
N ALA A 173 -8.08 -4.73 -6.95
CA ALA A 173 -7.51 -4.55 -8.27
C ALA A 173 -6.13 -5.18 -8.40
N ASP A 174 -5.84 -5.68 -9.61
CA ASP A 174 -4.46 -5.75 -10.05
C ASP A 174 -3.95 -4.35 -10.42
N ARG A 175 -2.66 -4.11 -10.26
CA ARG A 175 -2.07 -2.76 -10.41
C ARG A 175 -2.09 -2.18 -11.82
N GLY A 176 -2.25 -3.01 -12.87
CA GLY A 176 -1.97 -2.61 -14.25
C GLY A 176 -0.48 -2.32 -14.48
N ALA A 177 -0.05 -2.09 -15.72
CA ALA A 177 1.34 -1.77 -15.98
C ALA A 177 1.50 -0.94 -17.25
N GLY A 178 2.12 0.23 -17.08
CA GLY A 178 2.48 1.12 -18.16
C GLY A 178 1.29 1.55 -19.01
N GLU A 179 1.56 1.98 -20.23
CA GLU A 179 0.50 2.47 -21.11
C GLU A 179 -0.40 1.36 -21.67
N LYS A 180 0.10 0.12 -21.73
CA LYS A 180 -0.58 -0.96 -22.46
C LYS A 180 -1.54 -1.76 -21.59
N ARG A 181 -1.22 -2.01 -20.32
CA ARG A 181 -1.97 -2.93 -19.46
C ARG A 181 -2.81 -2.15 -18.44
N PRO A 182 -4.12 -1.92 -18.67
CA PRO A 182 -4.98 -1.29 -17.67
C PRO A 182 -5.09 -2.17 -16.42
N ALA A 183 -5.32 -1.55 -15.25
CA ALA A 183 -5.72 -2.27 -14.05
C ALA A 183 -7.11 -2.92 -14.24
N THR A 184 -7.33 -4.05 -13.58
CA THR A 184 -8.59 -4.78 -13.57
C THR A 184 -9.20 -4.71 -12.18
N LEU A 185 -10.22 -3.86 -12.04
CA LEU A 185 -10.99 -3.75 -10.81
C LEU A 185 -12.04 -4.85 -10.77
N ARG A 186 -12.16 -5.49 -9.63
CA ARG A 186 -13.13 -6.53 -9.34
C ARG A 186 -13.88 -6.15 -8.07
N ALA A 187 -15.17 -6.47 -8.01
CA ALA A 187 -15.95 -6.24 -6.81
C ALA A 187 -16.98 -7.34 -6.62
N SER A 188 -17.28 -7.64 -5.35
CA SER A 188 -18.24 -8.67 -4.98
C SER A 188 -18.88 -8.36 -3.62
N THR A 189 -20.01 -9.04 -3.33
CA THR A 189 -20.45 -9.17 -1.94
C THR A 189 -19.39 -9.92 -1.14
N PHE A 190 -19.24 -9.54 0.12
CA PHE A 190 -18.26 -10.14 1.01
C PHE A 190 -18.93 -10.61 2.31
N SER A 191 -18.47 -11.72 2.85
CA SER A 191 -18.80 -12.20 4.20
C SER A 191 -17.72 -13.13 4.70
N PHE A 192 -17.80 -13.54 5.96
CA PHE A 192 -17.08 -14.71 6.45
C PHE A 192 -18.05 -15.89 6.55
N ASN A 193 -17.63 -17.06 6.11
CA ASN A 193 -18.43 -18.27 6.27
C ASN A 193 -18.39 -18.76 7.73
N LYS A 194 -19.05 -19.90 8.02
CA LYS A 194 -19.11 -20.44 9.40
C LYS A 194 -17.76 -20.84 9.99
N SER A 195 -16.77 -21.11 9.14
CA SER A 195 -15.40 -21.44 9.54
C SER A 195 -14.53 -20.18 9.71
N GLY A 196 -15.05 -19.00 9.38
CA GLY A 196 -14.30 -17.74 9.39
C GLY A 196 -13.57 -17.44 8.07
N GLU A 197 -13.74 -18.27 7.04
CA GLU A 197 -13.08 -18.06 5.75
C GLU A 197 -13.75 -16.93 4.97
N ALA A 198 -12.97 -16.18 4.19
CA ALA A 198 -13.49 -15.13 3.34
C ALA A 198 -14.38 -15.74 2.22
N ASP A 199 -15.63 -15.30 2.17
CA ASP A 199 -16.62 -15.75 1.19
C ASP A 199 -17.02 -14.59 0.28
N PHE A 200 -16.85 -14.81 -1.02
CA PHE A 200 -17.09 -13.83 -2.07
C PHE A 200 -18.23 -14.31 -2.97
N GLY A 201 -19.18 -13.42 -3.23
CA GLY A 201 -20.25 -13.69 -4.19
C GLY A 201 -19.81 -13.53 -5.65
N PRO A 202 -20.78 -13.40 -6.58
CA PRO A 202 -20.50 -13.16 -7.99
C PRO A 202 -19.66 -11.90 -8.23
N VAL A 203 -18.58 -12.04 -9.00
CA VAL A 203 -17.62 -10.97 -9.28
C VAL A 203 -18.09 -10.09 -10.44
N SER A 204 -18.08 -8.78 -10.22
CA SER A 204 -18.19 -7.75 -11.26
C SER A 204 -16.81 -7.22 -11.61
N THR A 205 -16.52 -7.03 -12.90
CA THR A 205 -15.19 -6.61 -13.37
C THR A 205 -15.28 -5.33 -14.20
N ALA A 206 -14.29 -4.45 -14.05
CA ALA A 206 -14.10 -3.25 -14.86
C ALA A 206 -12.61 -2.97 -15.10
N ARG A 207 -12.30 -2.16 -16.11
CA ARG A 207 -10.93 -1.72 -16.40
C ARG A 207 -10.72 -0.28 -15.93
N LEU A 208 -9.55 0.00 -15.38
CA LEU A 208 -9.11 1.33 -14.98
C LEU A 208 -7.83 1.71 -15.74
N ARG A 209 -7.81 2.94 -16.25
CA ARG A 209 -6.58 3.61 -16.69
C ARG A 209 -6.45 4.91 -15.93
N ALA A 210 -5.40 5.01 -15.14
CA ALA A 210 -5.03 6.26 -14.51
C ALA A 210 -4.58 7.26 -15.59
N PRO A 211 -5.08 8.51 -15.58
CA PRO A 211 -4.61 9.56 -16.49
C PRO A 211 -3.25 10.16 -16.09
N TYR A 212 -2.74 9.82 -14.90
CA TYR A 212 -1.47 10.30 -14.36
C TYR A 212 -0.95 9.32 -13.29
N PRO A 213 0.37 9.12 -13.15
CA PRO A 213 1.43 9.52 -14.09
C PRO A 213 1.32 8.83 -15.46
N THR A 214 2.12 9.27 -16.43
CA THR A 214 2.20 8.70 -17.79
C THR A 214 3.47 7.87 -17.95
N GLY A 215 3.53 6.97 -18.94
CA GLY A 215 4.68 6.08 -19.14
C GLY A 215 4.56 4.85 -18.24
N ASP A 216 5.58 4.59 -17.42
CA ASP A 216 5.62 3.47 -16.47
C ASP A 216 4.77 3.80 -15.24
N VAL A 217 3.49 3.43 -15.33
CA VAL A 217 2.46 3.72 -14.32
C VAL A 217 1.86 2.43 -13.76
N ARG A 218 1.71 2.39 -12.43
CA ARG A 218 0.72 1.57 -11.72
C ARG A 218 -0.59 2.32 -11.73
N HIS A 219 -1.59 1.75 -12.41
CA HIS A 219 -2.89 2.40 -12.59
C HIS A 219 -3.75 2.36 -11.33
N ALA A 220 -3.55 1.34 -10.48
CA ALA A 220 -4.13 1.25 -9.15
C ALA A 220 -3.00 0.84 -8.19
N SER A 221 -2.62 1.74 -7.30
CA SER A 221 -1.64 1.49 -6.24
C SER A 221 -2.29 1.28 -4.88
N ASP A 222 -3.51 1.80 -4.67
CA ASP A 222 -4.41 1.44 -3.57
C ASP A 222 -5.82 1.98 -3.86
N ILE A 223 -6.84 1.46 -3.17
CA ILE A 223 -8.26 1.83 -3.32
C ILE A 223 -8.89 2.04 -1.95
N SER A 224 -9.60 3.16 -1.78
CA SER A 224 -10.57 3.34 -0.69
C SER A 224 -11.97 3.65 -1.23
N VAL A 225 -12.99 3.24 -0.46
CA VAL A 225 -14.40 3.48 -0.78
C VAL A 225 -14.94 4.56 0.16
N ALA A 226 -15.11 5.77 -0.36
CA ALA A 226 -15.66 6.87 0.43
C ALA A 226 -17.10 6.56 0.92
N PRO A 227 -17.60 7.21 1.99
CA PRO A 227 -18.96 7.01 2.49
C PRO A 227 -20.07 7.25 1.46
N SER A 228 -19.83 8.00 0.38
CA SER A 228 -20.75 8.18 -0.75
C SER A 228 -20.82 6.97 -1.70
N GLY A 229 -19.83 6.09 -1.66
CA GLY A 229 -19.65 4.95 -2.56
C GLY A 229 -18.64 5.27 -3.66
N ARG A 230 -18.08 6.47 -3.66
CA ARG A 230 -17.06 6.89 -4.61
C ARG A 230 -15.77 6.08 -4.40
N LEU A 231 -15.20 5.61 -5.50
CA LEU A 231 -13.90 4.95 -5.53
C LEU A 231 -12.81 6.02 -5.59
N VAL A 232 -12.00 6.09 -4.53
CA VAL A 232 -10.83 6.95 -4.44
C VAL A 232 -9.61 6.05 -4.60
N ILE A 233 -8.85 6.25 -5.67
CA ILE A 233 -7.78 5.32 -6.08
C ILE A 233 -6.49 6.11 -6.22
N SER A 234 -5.39 5.61 -5.65
CA SER A 234 -4.06 6.14 -5.95
C SER A 234 -3.48 5.48 -7.19
N SER A 235 -2.68 6.24 -7.93
CA SER A 235 -1.82 5.74 -9.00
C SER A 235 -0.41 6.26 -8.77
N ALA A 236 0.59 5.49 -9.19
CA ALA A 236 1.99 5.82 -8.96
C ALA A 236 2.86 5.48 -10.18
N SER A 237 3.99 6.16 -10.30
CA SER A 237 5.02 5.82 -11.28
C SER A 237 5.83 4.63 -10.80
N ASP A 238 6.25 3.77 -11.71
CA ASP A 238 7.03 2.57 -11.42
C ASP A 238 8.41 2.66 -12.07
N ALA A 239 9.22 3.62 -11.61
CA ALA A 239 10.54 3.94 -12.19
C ALA A 239 11.69 3.09 -11.59
N GLY A 240 11.37 2.02 -10.86
CA GLY A 240 12.32 1.25 -10.05
C GLY A 240 12.56 1.86 -8.66
N ASP A 241 13.57 1.34 -7.96
CA ASP A 241 13.75 1.49 -6.51
C ASP A 241 14.26 2.87 -6.04
N ASP A 242 14.65 3.75 -6.98
CA ASP A 242 15.24 5.06 -6.67
C ASP A 242 14.40 6.24 -7.21
N GLY A 243 13.27 5.95 -7.88
CA GLY A 243 12.43 6.96 -8.51
C GLY A 243 13.08 7.64 -9.73
N PRO A 244 12.71 8.90 -10.04
CA PRO A 244 11.83 9.78 -9.28
C PRO A 244 10.38 9.29 -9.30
N PHE A 245 9.71 9.39 -8.14
CA PHE A 245 8.31 9.01 -8.01
C PHE A 245 7.35 10.16 -8.31
N ALA A 246 6.18 9.81 -8.82
CA ALA A 246 5.03 10.69 -8.94
C ALA A 246 3.75 9.89 -8.75
N SER A 247 2.76 10.51 -8.11
CA SER A 247 1.47 9.88 -7.85
C SER A 247 0.30 10.82 -8.12
N ALA A 248 -0.88 10.24 -8.28
CA ALA A 248 -2.15 10.94 -8.19
C ALA A 248 -3.12 10.19 -7.29
N VAL A 249 -4.08 10.94 -6.75
CA VAL A 249 -5.32 10.38 -6.21
C VAL A 249 -6.46 10.74 -7.14
N LEU A 250 -7.27 9.75 -7.48
CA LEU A 250 -8.28 9.80 -8.52
C LEU A 250 -9.68 9.60 -7.94
N ASN A 251 -10.67 10.24 -8.54
CA ASN A 251 -12.05 9.79 -8.49
C ASN A 251 -12.27 8.85 -9.68
N ALA A 252 -12.28 7.55 -9.40
CA ALA A 252 -12.28 6.50 -10.41
C ALA A 252 -13.68 5.99 -10.76
N GLY A 253 -14.71 6.35 -10.00
CA GLY A 253 -16.08 5.87 -10.22
C GLY A 253 -16.78 5.57 -8.90
N THR A 254 -17.62 4.53 -8.90
CA THR A 254 -18.48 4.20 -7.75
C THR A 254 -18.63 2.71 -7.54
N LEU A 255 -18.66 2.31 -6.27
CA LEU A 255 -19.16 1.04 -5.78
C LEU A 255 -20.48 1.27 -5.05
N SER A 256 -21.55 0.66 -5.56
CA SER A 256 -22.87 0.72 -4.92
C SER A 256 -23.26 -0.65 -4.36
N VAL A 257 -23.86 -0.62 -3.18
CA VAL A 257 -24.41 -1.80 -2.50
C VAL A 257 -25.87 -1.52 -2.19
N SER A 258 -26.77 -2.26 -2.84
CA SER A 258 -28.21 -2.10 -2.62
C SER A 258 -28.66 -2.72 -1.29
N ARG A 259 -29.90 -2.43 -0.86
CA ARG A 259 -30.49 -3.04 0.35
C ARG A 259 -30.59 -4.57 0.28
N SER A 260 -30.73 -5.14 -0.92
CA SER A 260 -30.70 -6.60 -1.10
C SER A 260 -29.29 -7.19 -1.09
N GLY A 261 -28.25 -6.36 -0.95
CA GLY A 261 -26.84 -6.77 -0.99
C GLY A 261 -26.24 -6.78 -2.38
N LYS A 262 -27.00 -6.55 -3.47
CA LYS A 262 -26.42 -6.51 -4.81
C LYS A 262 -25.35 -5.43 -4.93
N VAL A 263 -24.15 -5.84 -5.32
CA VAL A 263 -22.99 -4.98 -5.60
C VAL A 263 -23.00 -4.57 -7.07
N ARG A 264 -22.71 -3.30 -7.35
CA ARG A 264 -22.46 -2.81 -8.71
C ARG A 264 -21.23 -1.92 -8.73
N LEU A 265 -20.27 -2.30 -9.55
CA LEU A 265 -19.05 -1.55 -9.85
C LEU A 265 -19.27 -0.71 -11.11
N SER A 266 -18.95 0.58 -11.04
CA SER A 266 -18.91 1.47 -12.19
C SER A 266 -17.60 2.26 -12.16
N VAL A 267 -16.81 2.15 -13.23
CA VAL A 267 -15.53 2.85 -13.37
C VAL A 267 -15.66 3.89 -14.48
N ALA A 268 -15.19 5.10 -14.21
CA ALA A 268 -15.19 6.18 -15.18
C ALA A 268 -14.23 5.86 -16.34
N LYS A 269 -14.65 6.13 -17.57
CA LYS A 269 -13.78 5.99 -18.76
C LYS A 269 -12.55 6.92 -18.69
N SER A 270 -12.72 8.06 -18.03
CA SER A 270 -11.68 9.04 -17.76
C SER A 270 -11.78 9.46 -16.30
N PRO A 271 -11.08 8.75 -15.39
CA PRO A 271 -11.02 9.11 -13.98
C PRO A 271 -10.56 10.57 -13.80
N GLU A 272 -11.18 11.27 -12.87
CA GLU A 272 -10.80 12.64 -12.53
C GLU A 272 -9.59 12.61 -11.60
N VAL A 273 -8.56 13.40 -11.92
CA VAL A 273 -7.41 13.60 -11.01
C VAL A 273 -7.79 14.60 -9.94
N LEU A 274 -7.95 14.12 -8.71
CA LEU A 274 -8.28 14.98 -7.56
C LEU A 274 -7.06 15.74 -7.08
N ARG A 275 -5.90 15.08 -7.07
CA ARG A 275 -4.62 15.71 -6.70
C ARG A 275 -3.44 14.95 -7.28
N LYS A 276 -2.37 15.67 -7.63
CA LYS A 276 -1.07 15.13 -8.02
C LYS A 276 -0.05 15.36 -6.91
N PHE A 277 0.89 14.44 -6.78
CA PHE A 277 1.98 14.45 -5.81
C PHE A 277 3.29 14.17 -6.55
N LYS A 278 4.34 14.94 -6.26
CA LYS A 278 5.66 14.79 -6.86
C LYS A 278 6.64 14.31 -5.81
N GLY A 279 7.55 13.42 -6.21
CA GLY A 279 8.62 12.90 -5.36
C GLY A 279 8.16 11.87 -4.34
N VAL A 280 6.95 11.30 -4.51
CA VAL A 280 6.41 10.25 -3.63
C VAL A 280 5.61 9.23 -4.44
N LYS A 281 5.62 7.99 -3.98
CA LYS A 281 4.89 6.82 -4.49
C LYS A 281 3.79 6.46 -3.48
N ILE A 282 2.58 6.94 -3.72
CA ILE A 282 1.44 6.71 -2.82
C ILE A 282 0.87 5.32 -3.07
N GLU A 283 1.14 4.42 -2.13
CA GLU A 283 0.66 3.02 -2.12
C GLU A 283 -0.36 2.76 -1.01
N ALA A 284 -0.76 3.80 -0.28
CA ALA A 284 -1.90 3.68 0.62
C ALA A 284 -2.77 4.94 0.58
N VAL A 285 -4.08 4.77 0.42
CA VAL A 285 -5.08 5.82 0.49
C VAL A 285 -6.26 5.32 1.32
N GLU A 286 -6.57 6.00 2.42
CA GLU A 286 -7.72 5.63 3.23
C GLU A 286 -8.59 6.84 3.59
N CYS A 287 -9.84 6.82 3.14
CA CYS A 287 -10.79 7.89 3.37
C CYS A 287 -11.23 7.93 4.83
N LEU A 288 -11.09 9.09 5.48
CA LEU A 288 -11.42 9.28 6.89
C LEU A 288 -12.89 9.72 7.06
N PRO A 289 -13.79 8.86 7.56
CA PRO A 289 -15.20 9.23 7.73
C PRO A 289 -15.35 10.40 8.73
N GLY A 290 -16.32 11.30 8.48
CA GLY A 290 -16.61 12.42 9.38
C GLY A 290 -15.64 13.61 9.31
N THR A 291 -14.61 13.56 8.45
CA THR A 291 -13.57 14.60 8.36
C THR A 291 -13.79 15.66 7.29
N GLY A 292 -14.98 15.72 6.70
CA GLY A 292 -15.27 16.62 5.57
C GLY A 292 -14.56 16.22 4.28
N GLY A 293 -14.07 14.98 4.18
CA GLY A 293 -13.47 14.45 2.96
C GLY A 293 -11.95 14.36 2.96
N ARG A 294 -11.31 14.19 4.12
CA ARG A 294 -9.87 13.91 4.18
C ARG A 294 -9.59 12.43 3.98
N ALA A 295 -8.41 12.14 3.44
CA ALA A 295 -7.78 10.83 3.44
C ALA A 295 -6.49 10.87 4.25
N LEU A 296 -6.10 9.72 4.80
CA LEU A 296 -4.73 9.43 5.19
C LEU A 296 -4.03 8.78 3.99
N LEU A 297 -2.79 9.18 3.74
CA LEU A 297 -1.97 8.72 2.62
C LEU A 297 -0.67 8.14 3.16
N GLY A 298 -0.29 6.95 2.70
CA GLY A 298 1.00 6.33 2.97
C GLY A 298 1.82 6.19 1.69
N THR A 299 3.14 6.21 1.82
CA THR A 299 4.07 5.98 0.71
C THR A 299 4.93 4.77 0.95
N ASP A 300 5.29 4.13 -0.15
CA ASP A 300 6.39 3.19 -0.24
C ASP A 300 7.39 3.73 -1.27
N ASP A 301 8.28 4.62 -0.82
CA ASP A 301 9.27 5.27 -1.68
C ASP A 301 10.53 4.39 -1.86
N GLU A 302 10.36 3.08 -1.81
CA GLU A 302 11.39 2.07 -2.07
C GLU A 302 12.61 2.30 -1.16
N ASN A 303 13.81 2.50 -1.72
CA ASN A 303 15.03 2.74 -0.94
C ASN A 303 14.94 3.95 0.01
N ALA A 304 14.02 4.90 -0.23
CA ALA A 304 13.81 6.06 0.64
C ALA A 304 12.86 5.78 1.83
N GLY A 305 12.25 4.59 1.89
CA GLY A 305 11.33 4.17 2.94
C GLY A 305 9.94 4.77 2.81
N GLY A 306 9.26 4.92 3.94
CA GLY A 306 7.85 5.34 3.97
C GLY A 306 7.63 6.72 4.58
N SER A 307 6.58 7.38 4.14
CA SER A 307 6.05 8.60 4.74
C SER A 307 4.53 8.59 4.82
N VAL A 308 3.97 9.40 5.73
CA VAL A 308 2.53 9.58 5.88
C VAL A 308 2.14 11.06 5.77
N ASN A 309 1.00 11.33 5.14
CA ASN A 309 0.38 12.66 5.12
C ASN A 309 -1.14 12.56 5.03
N SER A 310 -1.86 13.66 5.13
CA SER A 310 -3.29 13.71 4.88
C SER A 310 -3.67 14.75 3.85
N ALA A 311 -4.71 14.47 3.06
CA ALA A 311 -5.17 15.35 1.99
C ALA A 311 -6.69 15.34 1.87
N SER A 312 -7.28 16.46 1.45
CA SER A 312 -8.72 16.56 1.17
C SER A 312 -9.04 16.01 -0.22
N VAL A 313 -9.11 14.69 -0.35
CA VAL A 313 -9.38 13.98 -1.63
C VAL A 313 -10.60 13.05 -1.55
N CYS A 314 -11.20 12.87 -0.38
CA CYS A 314 -12.40 12.06 -0.17
C CYS A 314 -13.71 12.88 -0.10
N GLY A 315 -13.62 14.20 -0.27
CA GLY A 315 -14.76 15.13 -0.26
C GLY A 315 -15.71 14.98 -1.45
N ARG A 316 -16.82 15.73 -1.43
CA ARG A 316 -17.75 15.77 -2.58
C ARG A 316 -17.13 16.46 -3.76
#